data_AF-A0AAE2YHS7-F1
#
_entry.id   AF-A0AAE2YHS7-F1
#
_cell.length_a   1.000
_cell.length_b   1.000
_cell.length_c   1.000
_cell.angle_alpha   90.00
_cell.angle_beta   90.00
_cell.angle_gamma   90.00
#
_symmetry.space_group_name_H-M   'P 1'
#
loop_
_entity.id
_entity.type
_entity.pdbx_description
1 polymer ?
#
loop_
_entity_poly.entity_id
_entity_poly.type
_entity_poly.pdbx_seq_one_letter_code
_entity_poly.pdbx_strand_id
1 'polypeptide(L)'
;MKRVYVDHVVDYLKRLSKFIDVRGAIYGSTARGGVYGRSDINLTVVSDHFDRPYHTMTLWRSGEEQGLLPKLVEALWVSPGELESMLKGFSGVNT
;
A
#
# COMPACT_ATOMS: atom_id res chain seq x y z
N MET A 1 17.64 0.77 16.46
CA MET A 1 16.42 0.13 15.88
C MET A 1 15.55 1.05 15.03
N LYS A 2 15.30 2.34 15.36
CA LYS A 2 14.34 3.19 14.60
C LYS A 2 14.68 3.50 13.13
N ARG A 3 15.94 3.53 12.70
CA ARG A 3 16.31 3.88 11.31
C ARG A 3 16.09 2.77 10.29
N VAL A 4 16.29 1.51 10.68
CA VAL A 4 16.23 0.35 9.77
C VAL A 4 14.87 0.23 9.09
N TYR A 5 13.77 0.45 9.82
CA TYR A 5 12.42 0.41 9.27
C TYR A 5 12.11 1.52 8.26
N VAL A 6 12.59 2.74 8.52
CA VAL A 6 12.42 3.88 7.62
C VAL A 6 13.14 3.61 6.29
N ASP A 7 14.35 3.10 6.36
CA ASP A 7 15.15 2.79 5.16
C ASP A 7 14.46 1.72 4.29
N HIS A 8 13.84 0.70 4.90
CA HIS A 8 13.07 -0.32 4.17
C HIS A 8 11.82 0.25 3.48
N VAL A 9 11.05 1.10 4.16
CA VAL A 9 9.86 1.73 3.57
C VAL A 9 10.26 2.67 2.44
N VAL A 10 11.30 3.48 2.64
CA VAL A 10 11.81 4.40 1.61
C VAL A 10 12.37 3.64 0.40
N ASP A 11 13.14 2.56 0.61
CA ASP A 11 13.65 1.73 -0.50
C ASP A 11 12.50 1.08 -1.26
N TYR A 12 11.50 0.54 -0.57
CA TYR A 12 10.31 -0.02 -1.20
C TYR A 12 9.59 1.02 -2.08
N LEU A 13 9.28 2.20 -1.52
CA LEU A 13 8.60 3.27 -2.27
C LEU A 13 9.42 3.75 -3.46
N LYS A 14 10.76 3.87 -3.32
CA LYS A 14 11.66 4.23 -4.43
C LYS A 14 11.70 3.20 -5.55
N ARG A 15 11.58 1.92 -5.22
CA ARG A 15 11.54 0.85 -6.23
C ARG A 15 10.19 0.81 -6.91
N LEU A 16 9.12 0.91 -6.13
CA LEU A 16 7.75 0.94 -6.64
C LEU A 16 7.51 2.16 -7.55
N SER A 17 8.09 3.32 -7.21
CA SER A 17 7.97 4.54 -8.02
C SER A 17 8.63 4.46 -9.40
N LYS A 18 9.36 3.38 -9.72
CA LYS A 18 9.86 3.11 -11.08
C LYS A 18 8.79 2.56 -12.01
N PHE A 19 7.71 2.00 -11.45
CA PHE A 19 6.66 1.31 -12.17
C PHE A 19 5.33 2.08 -12.14
N ILE A 20 5.09 2.82 -11.05
CA ILE A 20 3.87 3.60 -10.84
C ILE A 20 4.19 5.01 -10.34
N ASP A 21 3.31 5.96 -10.64
CA ASP A 21 3.35 7.27 -10.02
C ASP A 21 2.71 7.23 -8.62
N VAL A 22 3.53 7.26 -7.58
CA VAL A 22 3.06 7.23 -6.18
C VAL A 22 2.65 8.63 -5.76
N ARG A 23 1.34 8.84 -5.58
CA ARG A 23 0.79 10.13 -5.13
C ARG A 23 0.96 10.36 -3.63
N GLY A 24 0.98 9.28 -2.85
CA GLY A 24 1.12 9.36 -1.41
C GLY A 24 1.19 7.99 -0.76
N ALA A 25 1.65 7.97 0.49
CA ALA A 25 1.65 6.77 1.31
C ALA A 25 1.23 7.09 2.74
N ILE A 26 0.36 6.27 3.31
CA ILE A 26 -0.09 6.35 4.70
C ILE A 26 0.50 5.15 5.44
N TYR A 27 1.14 5.38 6.58
CA TYR A 27 1.69 4.31 7.41
C TYR A 27 0.84 4.16 8.70
N GLY A 28 0.66 2.92 9.15
CA GLY A 28 0.02 2.59 10.42
C GLY A 28 0.80 1.54 11.19
N SER A 29 0.79 1.59 12.53
CA SER A 29 1.47 0.58 13.34
C SER A 29 0.62 -0.69 13.49
N THR A 30 1.26 -1.85 13.37
CA THR A 30 0.63 -3.16 13.55
C THR A 30 0.45 -3.54 15.02
N ALA A 31 0.05 -2.60 15.89
CA ALA A 31 -0.11 -2.93 17.31
C ALA A 31 -1.36 -3.81 17.59
N ARG A 32 -2.38 -3.83 16.71
CA ARG A 32 -3.65 -4.55 16.95
C ARG A 32 -4.39 -5.08 15.71
N GLY A 33 -3.71 -5.35 14.60
CA GLY A 33 -4.33 -5.99 13.43
C GLY A 33 -3.60 -5.67 12.13
N GLY A 34 -2.82 -6.63 11.63
CA GLY A 34 -2.28 -6.58 10.27
C GLY A 34 -3.40 -6.73 9.25
N VAL A 35 -3.24 -6.17 8.04
CA VAL A 35 -4.22 -6.40 6.95
C VAL A 35 -4.24 -7.89 6.55
N TYR A 36 -3.10 -8.58 6.67
CA TYR A 36 -2.88 -10.01 6.40
C TYR A 36 -2.11 -10.74 7.53
N GLY A 37 -1.85 -10.04 8.66
CA GLY A 37 -1.49 -10.65 9.94
C GLY A 37 -0.04 -11.06 10.16
N ARG A 38 0.91 -10.69 9.27
CA ARG A 38 2.34 -11.12 9.41
C ARG A 38 3.38 -10.00 9.31
N SER A 39 2.97 -8.74 9.17
CA SER A 39 3.87 -7.61 8.91
C SER A 39 4.03 -6.68 10.11
N ASP A 40 5.23 -6.15 10.28
CA ASP A 40 5.52 -5.16 11.33
C ASP A 40 5.06 -3.75 10.94
N ILE A 41 4.82 -3.51 9.65
CA ILE A 41 4.42 -2.22 9.08
C ILE A 41 3.31 -2.43 8.05
N ASN A 42 2.16 -1.78 8.25
CA ASN A 42 1.14 -1.61 7.22
C ASN A 42 1.32 -0.27 6.52
N LEU A 43 1.40 -0.30 5.20
CA LEU A 43 1.51 0.86 4.32
C LEU A 43 0.32 0.89 3.38
N THR A 44 -0.35 2.01 3.22
CA THR A 44 -1.32 2.23 2.13
C THR A 44 -0.66 3.12 1.09
N VAL A 45 -0.51 2.63 -0.13
CA VAL A 45 0.08 3.36 -1.27
C VAL A 45 -1.04 3.82 -2.19
N VAL A 46 -1.03 5.12 -2.52
CA VAL A 46 -2.05 5.76 -3.35
C VAL A 46 -1.50 6.07 -4.73
N SER A 47 -2.17 5.62 -5.78
CA SER A 47 -1.81 5.90 -7.18
C SER A 47 -3.01 5.75 -8.11
N ASP A 48 -3.09 6.56 -9.17
CA ASP A 48 -4.09 6.36 -10.24
C ASP A 48 -3.86 5.04 -10.99
N HIS A 49 -2.65 4.48 -10.94
CA HIS A 49 -2.34 3.20 -11.57
C HIS A 49 -3.19 2.04 -11.02
N PHE A 50 -3.76 2.21 -9.83
CA PHE A 50 -4.63 1.25 -9.18
C PHE A 50 -6.11 1.42 -9.53
N ASP A 51 -6.48 2.45 -10.31
CA ASP A 51 -7.82 2.59 -10.87
C ASP A 51 -8.00 1.65 -12.07
N ARG A 52 -7.91 0.35 -11.80
CA ARG A 52 -7.97 -0.72 -12.80
C ARG A 52 -8.85 -1.86 -12.30
N PRO A 53 -9.45 -2.65 -13.21
CA PRO A 53 -10.18 -3.84 -12.81
C PRO A 53 -9.33 -4.79 -11.94
N TYR A 54 -9.94 -5.33 -10.88
CA TYR A 54 -9.26 -6.18 -9.89
C TYR A 54 -8.44 -7.32 -10.50
N HIS A 55 -8.94 -7.97 -11.57
CA HIS A 55 -8.23 -9.06 -12.23
C HIS A 55 -6.91 -8.60 -12.88
N THR A 56 -6.87 -7.38 -13.43
CA THR A 56 -5.66 -6.76 -13.98
C THR A 56 -4.67 -6.45 -12.87
N MET A 57 -5.17 -5.97 -11.72
CA MET A 57 -4.35 -5.75 -10.53
C MET A 57 -3.77 -7.04 -9.96
N THR A 58 -4.51 -8.14 -9.93
CA THR A 58 -3.99 -9.43 -9.42
C THR A 58 -2.87 -9.97 -10.29
N LEU A 59 -2.96 -9.82 -11.61
CA LEU A 59 -1.89 -10.21 -12.53
C LEU A 59 -0.64 -9.35 -12.33
N TRP A 60 -0.83 -8.04 -12.17
CA TRP A 60 0.24 -7.10 -11.81
C TRP A 60 0.91 -7.46 -10.48
N ARG A 61 0.10 -7.72 -9.44
CA ARG A 61 0.56 -8.15 -8.11
C ARG A 61 1.27 -9.51 -8.12
N SER A 62 0.96 -10.37 -9.08
CA SER A 62 1.63 -11.67 -9.28
C SER A 62 2.91 -11.60 -10.14
N GLY A 63 3.21 -10.43 -10.72
CA GLY A 63 4.36 -10.19 -11.59
C GLY A 63 5.60 -9.66 -10.87
N GLU A 64 6.40 -8.86 -11.59
CA GLU A 64 7.75 -8.40 -11.21
C GLU A 64 7.87 -7.69 -9.84
N GLU A 65 6.76 -7.16 -9.32
CA GLU A 65 6.74 -6.36 -8.09
C GLU A 65 6.62 -7.19 -6.81
N GLN A 66 6.25 -8.47 -6.91
CA GLN A 66 6.14 -9.36 -5.75
C GLN A 66 7.49 -9.61 -5.06
N GLY A 67 8.59 -9.52 -5.82
CA GLY A 67 9.96 -9.59 -5.29
C GLY A 67 10.43 -8.31 -4.59
N LEU A 68 9.67 -7.21 -4.68
CA LEU A 68 10.04 -5.92 -4.08
C LEU A 68 9.49 -5.73 -2.68
N LEU A 69 8.48 -6.50 -2.28
CA LEU A 69 7.87 -6.40 -0.95
C LEU A 69 8.85 -6.92 0.11
N PRO A 70 9.43 -6.06 0.96
CA PRO A 70 10.15 -6.54 2.12
C PRO A 70 9.17 -7.34 2.97
N LYS A 71 9.56 -8.52 3.46
CA LYS A 71 8.71 -9.32 4.39
C LYS A 71 8.18 -8.53 5.60
N LEU A 72 8.84 -7.42 5.89
CA LEU A 72 8.56 -6.48 6.98
C LEU A 72 7.44 -5.47 6.68
N VAL A 73 7.19 -5.18 5.40
CA VAL A 73 6.25 -4.13 4.95
C VAL A 73 5.14 -4.79 4.15
N GLU A 74 3.93 -4.62 4.64
CA GLU A 74 2.72 -5.00 3.94
C GLU A 74 2.07 -3.77 3.35
N ALA A 75 1.76 -3.82 2.05
CA ALA A 75 1.24 -2.68 1.32
C ALA A 75 -0.18 -2.95 0.83
N LEU A 76 -1.13 -2.12 1.26
CA LEU A 76 -2.42 -1.96 0.60
C LEU A 76 -2.24 -0.96 -0.55
N TRP A 77 -2.68 -1.31 -1.75
CA TRP A 77 -2.63 -0.42 -2.92
C TRP A 77 -4.04 0.05 -3.23
N VAL A 78 -4.22 1.37 -3.31
CA VAL A 78 -5.54 2.00 -3.48
C VAL A 78 -5.50 3.11 -4.51
N SER A 79 -6.55 3.22 -5.32
CA SER A 79 -6.77 4.41 -6.13
C SER A 79 -7.18 5.61 -5.25
N PRO A 80 -7.07 6.87 -5.73
CA PRO A 80 -7.58 8.01 -4.99
C PRO A 80 -9.08 7.91 -4.68
N GLY A 81 -9.88 7.38 -5.62
CA GLY A 81 -11.31 7.18 -5.43
C GLY A 81 -11.63 6.10 -4.39
N GLU A 82 -10.84 5.02 -4.35
CA GLU A 82 -10.95 4.01 -3.30
C GLU A 82 -10.60 4.58 -1.93
N LEU A 83 -9.50 5.33 -1.82
CA LEU A 83 -9.12 5.99 -0.57
C LEU A 83 -10.22 6.94 -0.08
N GLU A 84 -10.76 7.77 -0.97
CA GLU A 84 -11.87 8.66 -0.66
C GLU A 84 -13.09 7.88 -0.17
N SER A 85 -13.44 6.77 -0.83
CA SER A 85 -14.57 5.92 -0.46
C SER A 85 -14.36 5.29 0.92
N MET A 86 -13.15 4.81 1.21
CA MET A 86 -12.79 4.28 2.53
C MET A 86 -12.96 5.35 3.62
N LEU A 87 -12.45 6.56 3.39
CA LEU A 87 -12.55 7.66 4.34
C LEU A 87 -14.00 8.13 4.55
N LYS A 88 -14.78 8.21 3.47
CA LYS A 88 -16.22 8.51 3.54
C LYS A 88 -16.97 7.45 4.36
N GLY A 89 -16.66 6.17 4.15
CA GLY A 89 -17.21 5.07 4.97
C GLY A 89 -16.95 5.26 6.47
N PHE A 90 -15.74 5.68 6.87
CA PHE A 90 -15.44 5.98 8.28
C PHE A 90 -16.18 7.21 8.83
N SER A 91 -16.52 8.16 7.97
CA SER A 91 -17.26 9.37 8.37
C SER A 91 -18.76 9.15 8.52
N GLY A 92 -19.29 7.99 8.10
CA GLY A 92 -20.73 7.73 8.06
C GLY A 92 -21.48 8.50 6.97
N VAL A 93 -20.75 9.22 6.10
CA VAL A 93 -21.30 9.86 4.91
C VAL A 93 -21.41 8.79 3.82
N ASN A 94 -22.62 8.26 3.60
CA ASN A 94 -22.88 7.32 2.52
C ASN A 94 -22.62 7.97 1.15
N THR A 95 -21.83 7.29 0.31
CA THR A 95 -21.70 7.53 -1.14
C THR A 95 -22.83 6.88 -1.91
#